data_AF-A0A093IKE8-F1
#
_entry.id   AF-A0A093IKE8-F1
#
_cell.length_a   1.000
_cell.length_b   1.000
_cell.length_c   1.000
_cell.angle_alpha   90.00
_cell.angle_beta   90.00
_cell.angle_gamma   90.00
#
_symmetry.space_group_name_H-M   'P 1'
#
loop_
_entity.id
_entity.type
_entity.pdbx_description
1 polymer ?
#
loop_
_entity_poly.entity_id
_entity_poly.type
_entity_poly.pdbx_seq_one_letter_code
_entity_poly.pdbx_strand_id
1 'polypeptide(L)'
;RFQFIIPRRWNSKHRPVCIHLAGTGDHHFWRRRTLMARPMIKEACMASLLLENPYYILLKPKDQLRSCLKNVSDLFVMGGALVLESAALLHWLEREGYGPLGMTGISMGGHMASLAVTNWPKPLPLIPCLSWSTASAVFTTGVLSKAVNWRELEKQYFTQTVYEEEIIQMLEYCGTDSFKMGQDFVKNFPDSVDSLEDLDMTSRMFDLSSSNKTVSKEAVHSFTTNKSTLSASSERLLIQDAPKMQCINQTFSTSSSSNKNLTSLQEYRINKRRKSDTLQRESLRFMKGVMDECTHVANFSVPVDPSLIIVVQAKEDAYIPRTGVRSLQEIWPGCEIRYLDGGHVSAYLFKQGLFRQAIYDAFDRFLQKYAV
;
A
#
# COMPACT_ATOMS: atom_id res chain seq x y z
N ARG A 1 -15.44 6.47 -4.84
CA ARG A 1 -16.17 7.72 -4.38
C ARG A 1 -15.13 8.76 -4.01
N PHE A 2 -15.39 10.07 -4.21
CA PHE A 2 -14.45 11.11 -3.81
C PHE A 2 -15.12 12.32 -3.17
N GLN A 3 -14.32 13.15 -2.49
CA GLN A 3 -14.69 14.50 -2.07
C GLN A 3 -13.76 15.51 -2.71
N PHE A 4 -14.34 16.56 -3.29
CA PHE A 4 -13.57 17.64 -3.87
C PHE A 4 -13.77 18.92 -3.07
N ILE A 5 -12.67 19.44 -2.54
CA ILE A 5 -12.67 20.60 -1.64
C ILE A 5 -11.90 21.71 -2.33
N ILE A 6 -12.60 22.80 -2.64
CA ILE A 6 -12.08 23.93 -3.41
C ILE A 6 -12.12 25.23 -2.58
N PRO A 7 -11.19 26.18 -2.83
CA PRO A 7 -11.31 27.52 -2.26
C PRO A 7 -12.52 28.25 -2.84
N ARG A 8 -13.08 29.19 -2.07
CA ARG A 8 -14.20 30.04 -2.55
C ARG A 8 -13.77 31.02 -3.65
N ARG A 9 -12.50 31.42 -3.64
CA ARG A 9 -11.87 32.32 -4.63
C ARG A 9 -10.45 31.87 -4.83
N TRP A 10 -9.99 31.85 -6.07
CA TRP A 10 -8.60 31.59 -6.41
C TRP A 10 -7.80 32.89 -6.30
N ASN A 11 -6.57 32.76 -5.82
CA ASN A 11 -5.61 33.85 -5.63
C ASN A 11 -4.66 34.01 -6.84
N SER A 12 -4.76 33.16 -7.85
CA SER A 12 -3.96 33.23 -9.08
C SER A 12 -4.77 32.83 -10.31
N LYS A 13 -4.18 32.96 -11.50
CA LYS A 13 -4.73 32.42 -12.77
C LYS A 13 -4.86 30.88 -12.73
N HIS A 14 -4.08 30.24 -11.87
CA HIS A 14 -4.04 28.79 -11.71
C HIS A 14 -5.09 28.31 -10.70
N ARG A 15 -5.57 27.10 -10.93
CA ARG A 15 -6.51 26.39 -10.06
C ARG A 15 -5.88 25.07 -9.62
N PRO A 16 -4.83 25.11 -8.77
CA PRO A 16 -4.06 23.93 -8.43
C PRO A 16 -4.90 22.91 -7.65
N VAL A 17 -4.76 21.63 -8.01
CA VAL A 17 -5.47 20.52 -7.37
C VAL A 17 -4.50 19.38 -7.04
N CYS A 18 -4.48 18.96 -5.78
CA CYS A 18 -3.76 17.76 -5.35
C CYS A 18 -4.76 16.62 -5.07
N ILE A 19 -4.57 15.46 -5.72
CA ILE A 19 -5.32 14.23 -5.40
C ILE A 19 -4.64 13.53 -4.22
N HIS A 20 -5.42 13.16 -3.21
CA HIS A 20 -4.96 12.47 -2.01
C HIS A 20 -5.49 11.04 -1.98
N LEU A 21 -4.58 10.06 -2.05
CA LEU A 21 -4.93 8.66 -1.84
C LEU A 21 -4.84 8.28 -0.36
N ALA A 22 -5.75 7.41 0.08
CA ALA A 22 -5.92 7.08 1.49
C ALA A 22 -4.92 5.99 1.93
N GLY A 23 -4.34 6.15 3.11
CA GLY A 23 -3.51 5.13 3.73
C GLY A 23 -4.34 4.00 4.36
N THR A 24 -3.66 2.94 4.83
CA THR A 24 -4.32 1.80 5.49
C THR A 24 -5.19 2.25 6.66
N GLY A 25 -6.47 1.90 6.62
CA GLY A 25 -7.44 2.22 7.67
C GLY A 25 -7.92 3.68 7.68
N ASP A 26 -7.53 4.52 6.71
CA ASP A 26 -8.06 5.88 6.54
C ASP A 26 -9.44 5.84 5.87
N HIS A 27 -10.41 5.39 6.64
CA HIS A 27 -11.81 5.32 6.23
C HIS A 27 -12.44 6.72 6.12
N HIS A 28 -13.32 6.89 5.14
CA HIS A 28 -13.92 8.19 4.80
C HIS A 28 -12.86 9.24 4.43
N PHE A 29 -13.05 10.48 4.89
CA PHE A 29 -12.27 11.63 4.47
C PHE A 29 -11.80 12.50 5.64
N TRP A 30 -12.22 12.22 6.89
CA TRP A 30 -12.09 13.20 7.98
C TRP A 30 -10.63 13.60 8.24
N ARG A 31 -9.70 12.64 8.27
CA ARG A 31 -8.28 12.92 8.53
C ARG A 31 -7.66 13.74 7.39
N ARG A 32 -7.76 13.26 6.15
CA ARG A 32 -7.27 13.99 4.96
C ARG A 32 -7.92 15.36 4.81
N ARG A 33 -9.23 15.47 5.05
CA ARG A 33 -9.97 16.73 5.02
C ARG A 33 -9.44 17.71 6.07
N THR A 34 -9.30 17.26 7.31
CA THR A 34 -9.00 18.15 8.46
C THR A 34 -7.53 18.52 8.54
N LEU A 35 -6.63 17.57 8.27
CA LEU A 35 -5.19 17.73 8.47
C LEU A 35 -4.43 18.12 7.20
N MET A 36 -5.01 17.87 6.02
CA MET A 36 -4.40 18.23 4.74
C MET A 36 -5.22 19.29 4.02
N ALA A 37 -6.41 18.95 3.51
CA ALA A 37 -7.15 19.80 2.58
C ALA A 37 -7.54 21.19 3.15
N ARG A 38 -8.06 21.24 4.38
CA ARG A 38 -8.47 22.51 5.00
C ARG A 38 -7.28 23.45 5.25
N PRO A 39 -6.14 22.98 5.79
CA PRO A 39 -4.92 23.77 5.83
C PRO A 39 -4.42 24.20 4.44
N MET A 40 -4.42 23.32 3.44
CA MET A 40 -3.93 23.64 2.08
C MET A 40 -4.71 24.76 1.40
N ILE A 41 -6.02 24.83 1.62
CA ILE A 41 -6.84 25.95 1.16
C ILE A 41 -6.42 27.27 1.84
N LYS A 42 -6.11 27.25 3.13
CA LYS A 42 -5.75 28.45 3.90
C LYS A 42 -4.32 28.92 3.62
N GLU A 43 -3.39 27.97 3.49
CA GLU A 43 -1.96 28.20 3.38
C GLU A 43 -1.55 28.55 1.94
N ALA A 44 -2.13 27.86 0.95
CA ALA A 44 -1.70 27.96 -0.45
C ALA A 44 -2.86 28.18 -1.45
N CYS A 45 -4.12 28.30 -0.98
CA CYS A 45 -5.31 28.36 -1.84
C CYS A 45 -5.38 27.20 -2.86
N MET A 46 -4.93 26.02 -2.42
CA MET A 46 -4.90 24.82 -3.25
C MET A 46 -6.08 23.90 -2.92
N ALA A 47 -6.70 23.36 -3.97
CA ALA A 47 -7.79 22.42 -3.80
C ALA A 47 -7.28 20.99 -3.59
N SER A 48 -8.11 20.17 -2.95
CA SER A 48 -7.82 18.76 -2.69
C SER A 48 -8.96 17.88 -3.16
N LEU A 49 -8.61 16.84 -3.92
CA LEU A 49 -9.52 15.75 -4.27
C LEU A 49 -9.17 14.53 -3.42
N LEU A 50 -10.09 14.08 -2.57
CA LEU A 50 -9.89 12.98 -1.63
C LEU A 50 -10.59 11.73 -2.16
N LEU A 51 -9.83 10.73 -2.62
CA LEU A 51 -10.37 9.47 -3.12
C LEU A 51 -10.58 8.47 -1.98
N GLU A 52 -11.74 7.81 -1.91
CA GLU A 52 -11.98 6.71 -0.99
C GLU A 52 -11.53 5.39 -1.63
N ASN A 53 -10.76 4.58 -0.90
CA ASN A 53 -10.22 3.34 -1.45
C ASN A 53 -11.33 2.30 -1.71
N PRO A 54 -11.16 1.44 -2.72
CA PRO A 54 -11.90 0.18 -2.82
C PRO A 54 -11.77 -0.64 -1.53
N TYR A 55 -12.72 -1.54 -1.26
CA TYR A 55 -12.81 -2.34 -0.02
C TYR A 55 -13.01 -1.54 1.28
N TYR A 56 -13.27 -0.23 1.21
CA TYR A 56 -13.56 0.62 2.38
C TYR A 56 -15.03 1.00 2.43
N ILE A 57 -15.55 1.11 3.66
CA ILE A 57 -16.92 1.57 3.98
C ILE A 57 -17.99 0.81 3.18
N LEU A 58 -18.49 1.40 2.09
CA LEU A 58 -19.59 0.84 1.30
C LEU A 58 -19.11 -0.15 0.25
N LEU A 59 -17.85 -0.08 -0.14
CA LEU A 59 -17.24 -0.98 -1.13
C LEU A 59 -16.62 -2.22 -0.49
N LYS A 60 -16.91 -2.43 0.79
CA LYS A 60 -16.31 -3.46 1.63
C LYS A 60 -17.23 -4.69 1.72
N PRO A 61 -16.70 -5.92 1.59
CA PRO A 61 -17.47 -7.14 1.87
C PRO A 61 -18.07 -7.13 3.28
N LYS A 62 -19.31 -7.63 3.43
CA LYS A 62 -20.10 -7.52 4.69
C LYS A 62 -19.38 -8.05 5.93
N ASP A 63 -18.64 -9.13 5.77
CA ASP A 63 -17.91 -9.89 6.78
C ASP A 63 -16.42 -9.47 6.89
N GLN A 64 -15.94 -8.56 6.04
CA GLN A 64 -14.62 -7.98 6.23
C GLN A 64 -14.63 -7.13 7.53
N LEU A 65 -13.52 -7.09 8.27
CA LEU A 65 -13.39 -6.26 9.47
C LEU A 65 -12.48 -5.07 9.19
N ARG A 66 -13.00 -3.84 9.41
CA ARG A 66 -12.31 -2.57 9.09
C ARG A 66 -11.60 -2.62 7.72
N SER A 67 -10.30 -2.33 7.67
CA SER A 67 -9.44 -2.34 6.48
C SER A 67 -8.63 -3.63 6.31
N CYS A 68 -8.93 -4.68 7.09
CA CYS A 68 -8.25 -5.97 6.96
C CYS A 68 -8.85 -6.71 5.76
N LEU A 69 -8.16 -6.68 4.62
CA LEU A 69 -8.56 -7.42 3.42
C LEU A 69 -8.63 -8.92 3.72
N LYS A 70 -9.51 -9.63 3.02
CA LYS A 70 -9.67 -11.07 3.21
C LYS A 70 -8.61 -11.87 2.49
N ASN A 71 -8.30 -11.46 1.27
CA ASN A 71 -7.36 -12.15 0.40
C ASN A 71 -6.18 -11.25 0.07
N VAL A 72 -5.05 -11.86 -0.27
CA VAL A 72 -3.90 -11.15 -0.83
C VAL A 72 -4.25 -10.54 -2.19
N SER A 73 -5.01 -11.26 -3.01
CA SER A 73 -5.47 -10.78 -4.33
C SER A 73 -6.29 -9.51 -4.26
N ASP A 74 -7.09 -9.31 -3.19
CA ASP A 74 -7.87 -8.09 -2.98
C ASP A 74 -6.96 -6.84 -2.89
N LEU A 75 -5.70 -7.00 -2.47
CA LEU A 75 -4.73 -5.91 -2.44
C LEU A 75 -4.42 -5.41 -3.85
N PHE A 76 -4.23 -6.33 -4.80
CA PHE A 76 -3.90 -6.00 -6.19
C PHE A 76 -5.11 -5.44 -6.93
N VAL A 77 -6.30 -6.00 -6.70
CA VAL A 77 -7.56 -5.47 -7.24
C VAL A 77 -7.80 -4.04 -6.73
N MET A 78 -7.62 -3.80 -5.42
CA MET A 78 -7.70 -2.45 -4.86
C MET A 78 -6.67 -1.51 -5.49
N GLY A 79 -5.43 -1.99 -5.69
CA GLY A 79 -4.35 -1.23 -6.30
C GLY A 79 -4.66 -0.83 -7.74
N GLY A 80 -5.03 -1.78 -8.59
CA GLY A 80 -5.40 -1.53 -9.99
C GLY A 80 -6.57 -0.57 -10.12
N ALA A 81 -7.61 -0.75 -9.31
CA ALA A 81 -8.75 0.17 -9.28
C ALA A 81 -8.33 1.60 -8.90
N LEU A 82 -7.45 1.77 -7.90
CA LEU A 82 -6.94 3.09 -7.51
C LEU A 82 -6.10 3.76 -8.60
N VAL A 83 -5.31 3.01 -9.36
CA VAL A 83 -4.55 3.53 -10.52
C VAL A 83 -5.52 4.05 -11.59
N LEU A 84 -6.52 3.25 -11.96
CA LEU A 84 -7.50 3.61 -12.99
C LEU A 84 -8.40 4.77 -12.56
N GLU A 85 -8.91 4.76 -11.32
CA GLU A 85 -9.71 5.87 -10.78
C GLU A 85 -8.89 7.16 -10.74
N SER A 86 -7.60 7.09 -10.37
CA SER A 86 -6.72 8.26 -10.36
C SER A 86 -6.53 8.84 -11.76
N ALA A 87 -6.28 8.01 -12.78
CA ALA A 87 -6.16 8.45 -14.16
C ALA A 87 -7.45 9.12 -14.67
N ALA A 88 -8.61 8.52 -14.38
CA ALA A 88 -9.91 9.09 -14.74
C ALA A 88 -10.15 10.46 -14.08
N LEU A 89 -9.76 10.61 -12.80
CA LEU A 89 -9.90 11.85 -12.05
C LEU A 89 -8.93 12.93 -12.55
N LEU A 90 -7.70 12.59 -12.90
CA LEU A 90 -6.74 13.52 -13.50
C LEU A 90 -7.26 14.05 -14.85
N HIS A 91 -7.76 13.16 -15.72
CA HIS A 91 -8.37 13.58 -16.98
C HIS A 91 -9.64 14.43 -16.78
N TRP A 92 -10.46 14.10 -15.79
CA TRP A 92 -11.62 14.92 -15.45
C TRP A 92 -11.20 16.32 -14.97
N LEU A 93 -10.25 16.42 -14.05
CA LEU A 93 -9.73 17.70 -13.56
C LEU A 93 -9.12 18.55 -14.67
N GLU A 94 -8.36 17.95 -15.57
CA GLU A 94 -7.77 18.65 -16.72
C GLU A 94 -8.85 19.22 -17.65
N ARG A 95 -9.88 18.43 -17.98
CA ARG A 95 -11.01 18.88 -18.82
C ARG A 95 -11.80 20.03 -18.18
N GLU A 96 -11.91 20.04 -16.86
CA GLU A 96 -12.60 21.11 -16.11
C GLU A 96 -11.72 22.37 -15.91
N GLY A 97 -10.52 22.39 -16.50
CA GLY A 97 -9.61 23.54 -16.45
C GLY A 97 -8.95 23.74 -15.09
N TYR A 98 -8.74 22.67 -14.32
CA TYR A 98 -7.89 22.70 -13.13
C TYR A 98 -6.42 22.47 -13.52
N GLY A 99 -5.52 23.15 -12.83
CA GLY A 99 -4.10 23.09 -13.14
C GLY A 99 -3.29 24.12 -12.36
N PRO A 100 -2.05 23.79 -11.94
CA PRO A 100 -1.39 22.49 -12.09
C PRO A 100 -2.06 21.37 -11.27
N LEU A 101 -1.89 20.12 -11.71
CA LEU A 101 -2.42 18.93 -11.02
C LEU A 101 -1.28 18.21 -10.32
N GLY A 102 -1.56 17.49 -9.24
CA GLY A 102 -0.56 16.67 -8.55
C GLY A 102 -1.18 15.56 -7.72
N MET A 103 -0.35 14.62 -7.26
CA MET A 103 -0.79 13.49 -6.44
C MET A 103 0.04 13.34 -5.17
N THR A 104 -0.63 12.94 -4.10
CA THR A 104 -0.01 12.61 -2.82
C THR A 104 -0.77 11.47 -2.14
N GLY A 105 -0.14 10.86 -1.17
CA GLY A 105 -0.77 9.93 -0.26
C GLY A 105 0.18 9.60 0.87
N ILE A 106 -0.37 9.02 1.93
CA ILE A 106 0.44 8.62 3.10
C ILE A 106 0.40 7.10 3.24
N SER A 107 1.55 6.48 3.52
CA SER A 107 1.68 5.03 3.70
C SER A 107 1.24 4.29 2.43
N MET A 108 0.33 3.32 2.54
CA MET A 108 -0.28 2.66 1.38
C MET A 108 -0.76 3.66 0.31
N GLY A 109 -1.34 4.79 0.71
CA GLY A 109 -1.79 5.82 -0.24
C GLY A 109 -0.63 6.49 -0.98
N GLY A 110 0.53 6.66 -0.34
CA GLY A 110 1.72 7.21 -0.98
C GLY A 110 2.27 6.26 -2.03
N HIS A 111 2.30 4.96 -1.71
CA HIS A 111 2.70 3.91 -2.66
C HIS A 111 1.71 3.81 -3.84
N MET A 112 0.41 3.92 -3.59
CA MET A 112 -0.57 3.95 -4.67
C MET A 112 -0.48 5.22 -5.53
N ALA A 113 -0.12 6.36 -4.94
CA ALA A 113 0.08 7.59 -5.70
C ALA A 113 1.29 7.43 -6.63
N SER A 114 2.35 6.78 -6.16
CA SER A 114 3.49 6.37 -6.98
C SER A 114 3.05 5.53 -8.19
N LEU A 115 2.31 4.45 -7.98
CA LEU A 115 1.81 3.58 -9.07
C LEU A 115 0.82 4.29 -10.02
N ALA A 116 0.02 5.23 -9.51
CA ALA A 116 -0.89 6.00 -10.36
C ALA A 116 -0.13 6.94 -11.30
N VAL A 117 0.90 7.61 -10.80
CA VAL A 117 1.68 8.59 -11.58
C VAL A 117 2.57 7.94 -12.63
N THR A 118 3.07 6.72 -12.40
CA THR A 118 3.80 5.96 -13.44
C THR A 118 2.94 5.66 -14.67
N ASN A 119 1.61 5.73 -14.54
CA ASN A 119 0.65 5.52 -15.63
C ASN A 119 0.11 6.83 -16.22
N TRP A 120 0.64 7.99 -15.82
CA TRP A 120 0.17 9.30 -16.30
C TRP A 120 1.12 9.87 -17.38
N PRO A 121 0.61 10.28 -18.57
CA PRO A 121 1.44 10.61 -19.72
C PRO A 121 1.99 12.06 -19.72
N LYS A 122 1.83 12.82 -18.64
CA LYS A 122 2.27 14.24 -18.55
C LYS A 122 3.11 14.49 -17.29
N PRO A 123 3.94 15.54 -17.27
CA PRO A 123 4.64 15.94 -16.03
C PRO A 123 3.62 16.20 -14.91
N LEU A 124 3.89 15.67 -13.71
CA LEU A 124 2.98 15.74 -12.57
C LEU A 124 3.74 15.71 -11.24
N PRO A 125 3.60 16.74 -10.38
CA PRO A 125 4.01 16.68 -8.98
C PRO A 125 3.51 15.43 -8.26
N LEU A 126 4.45 14.67 -7.69
CA LEU A 126 4.17 13.47 -6.90
C LEU A 126 4.85 13.57 -5.53
N ILE A 127 4.06 13.42 -4.47
CA ILE A 127 4.52 13.54 -3.08
C ILE A 127 4.09 12.30 -2.28
N PRO A 128 4.83 11.20 -2.42
CA PRO A 128 4.56 9.97 -1.69
C PRO A 128 5.15 10.08 -0.28
N CYS A 129 4.27 10.12 0.73
CA CYS A 129 4.65 10.28 2.13
C CYS A 129 4.65 8.94 2.85
N LEU A 130 5.72 8.65 3.58
CA LEU A 130 5.90 7.45 4.38
C LEU A 130 5.63 6.19 3.55
N SER A 131 6.14 6.11 2.33
CA SER A 131 5.89 5.00 1.39
C SER A 131 7.13 4.71 0.56
N TRP A 132 7.41 3.46 0.21
CA TRP A 132 8.62 3.10 -0.52
C TRP A 132 8.32 2.40 -1.85
N SER A 133 9.35 1.82 -2.46
CA SER A 133 9.30 1.25 -3.81
C SER A 133 8.50 -0.04 -3.94
N THR A 134 8.21 -0.79 -2.86
CA THR A 134 7.46 -2.06 -2.92
C THR A 134 6.66 -2.32 -1.64
N ALA A 135 5.55 -3.04 -1.75
CA ALA A 135 4.79 -3.57 -0.62
C ALA A 135 5.37 -4.89 -0.07
N SER A 136 6.28 -5.55 -0.80
CA SER A 136 6.88 -6.84 -0.41
C SER A 136 7.48 -6.80 0.99
N ALA A 137 8.35 -5.83 1.27
CA ALA A 137 8.97 -5.67 2.58
C ALA A 137 7.93 -5.38 3.69
N VAL A 138 6.85 -4.66 3.38
CA VAL A 138 5.80 -4.30 4.35
C VAL A 138 5.11 -5.57 4.87
N PHE A 139 4.74 -6.48 3.96
CA PHE A 139 3.99 -7.69 4.30
C PHE A 139 4.87 -8.89 4.66
N THR A 140 6.16 -8.90 4.32
CA THR A 140 7.03 -10.08 4.54
C THR A 140 8.06 -9.90 5.65
N THR A 141 8.46 -8.67 5.97
CA THR A 141 9.49 -8.41 7.00
C THR A 141 9.14 -7.26 7.95
N GLY A 142 8.29 -6.32 7.55
CA GLY A 142 7.84 -5.18 8.34
C GLY A 142 6.85 -5.57 9.45
N VAL A 143 6.42 -4.60 10.27
CA VAL A 143 5.48 -4.90 11.37
C VAL A 143 4.15 -5.47 10.90
N LEU A 144 3.73 -5.18 9.66
CA LEU A 144 2.50 -5.74 9.09
C LEU A 144 2.63 -7.21 8.69
N SER A 145 3.84 -7.76 8.57
CA SER A 145 4.03 -9.20 8.38
C SER A 145 3.42 -10.03 9.52
N LYS A 146 3.37 -9.48 10.73
CA LYS A 146 2.76 -10.13 11.90
C LYS A 146 1.24 -10.15 11.85
N ALA A 147 0.63 -9.34 10.99
CA ALA A 147 -0.82 -9.31 10.79
C ALA A 147 -1.28 -10.25 9.65
N VAL A 148 -0.34 -10.82 8.89
CA VAL A 148 -0.64 -11.78 7.82
C VAL A 148 -0.88 -13.16 8.42
N ASN A 149 -1.94 -13.84 7.98
CA ASN A 149 -2.25 -15.21 8.38
C ASN A 149 -1.37 -16.22 7.64
N TRP A 150 -0.07 -16.25 7.98
CA TRP A 150 0.92 -17.12 7.35
C TRP A 150 0.55 -18.59 7.40
N ARG A 151 -0.09 -19.04 8.50
CA ARG A 151 -0.53 -20.43 8.63
C ARG A 151 -1.51 -20.84 7.53
N GLU A 152 -2.46 -19.97 7.18
CA GLU A 152 -3.39 -20.27 6.09
C GLU A 152 -2.72 -20.12 4.72
N LEU A 153 -1.87 -19.10 4.52
CA LEU A 153 -1.14 -18.93 3.26
C LEU A 153 -0.19 -20.10 2.96
N GLU A 154 0.55 -20.59 3.97
CA GLU A 154 1.41 -21.77 3.87
C GLU A 154 0.60 -23.02 3.50
N LYS A 155 -0.56 -23.20 4.11
CA LYS A 155 -1.46 -24.31 3.81
C LYS A 155 -2.00 -24.20 2.39
N GLN A 156 -2.44 -23.03 1.95
CA GLN A 156 -2.94 -22.79 0.60
C GLN A 156 -1.86 -23.06 -0.44
N TYR A 157 -0.67 -22.47 -0.26
CA TYR A 157 0.50 -22.69 -1.12
C TYR A 157 0.83 -24.17 -1.32
N PHE A 158 0.75 -24.98 -0.25
CA PHE A 158 1.08 -26.40 -0.33
C PHE A 158 -0.05 -27.29 -0.86
N THR A 159 -1.31 -26.90 -0.64
CA THR A 159 -2.46 -27.77 -0.95
C THR A 159 -3.07 -27.51 -2.31
N GLN A 160 -2.83 -26.33 -2.89
CA GLN A 160 -3.41 -25.92 -4.16
C GLN A 160 -2.31 -25.89 -5.21
N THR A 161 -2.40 -26.76 -6.23
CA THR A 161 -1.40 -26.86 -7.29
C THR A 161 -1.35 -25.62 -8.18
N VAL A 162 -2.43 -24.84 -8.24
CA VAL A 162 -2.53 -23.56 -8.99
C VAL A 162 -1.37 -22.59 -8.68
N TYR A 163 -0.85 -22.57 -7.46
CA TYR A 163 0.26 -21.68 -7.11
C TYR A 163 1.56 -22.08 -7.83
N GLU A 164 1.80 -23.38 -7.99
CA GLU A 164 2.98 -23.92 -8.67
C GLU A 164 2.79 -23.97 -10.18
N GLU A 165 1.63 -24.44 -10.63
CA GLU A 165 1.37 -24.74 -12.04
C GLU A 165 1.05 -23.48 -12.86
N GLU A 166 0.43 -22.46 -12.25
CA GLU A 166 -0.03 -21.27 -12.98
C GLU A 166 0.64 -19.99 -12.46
N ILE A 167 0.53 -19.71 -11.16
CA ILE A 167 0.94 -18.40 -10.64
C ILE A 167 2.46 -18.23 -10.67
N ILE A 168 3.25 -19.25 -10.33
CA ILE A 168 4.72 -19.19 -10.50
C ILE A 168 5.09 -18.97 -11.97
N GLN A 169 4.39 -19.62 -12.91
CA GLN A 169 4.64 -19.40 -14.34
C GLN A 169 4.31 -17.97 -14.76
N MET A 170 3.23 -17.37 -14.23
CA MET A 170 2.94 -15.96 -14.47
C MET A 170 4.05 -15.04 -13.95
N LEU A 171 4.62 -15.33 -12.77
CA LEU A 171 5.75 -14.56 -12.22
C LEU A 171 7.03 -14.69 -13.05
N GLU A 172 7.30 -15.88 -13.63
CA GLU A 172 8.44 -16.10 -14.52
C GLU A 172 8.21 -15.51 -15.93
N TYR A 173 6.97 -15.56 -16.42
CA TYR A 173 6.55 -15.08 -17.74
C TYR A 173 6.47 -13.55 -17.82
N CYS A 174 6.12 -12.86 -16.73
CA CYS A 174 5.95 -11.40 -16.68
C CYS A 174 7.26 -10.58 -16.70
N GLY A 175 8.44 -11.23 -16.75
CA GLY A 175 9.71 -10.57 -17.12
C GLY A 175 9.77 -10.06 -18.58
N THR A 176 8.68 -10.18 -19.34
CA THR A 176 8.49 -9.64 -20.69
C THR A 176 7.76 -8.29 -20.67
N ASP A 177 7.83 -7.52 -21.77
CA ASP A 177 7.33 -6.13 -21.85
C ASP A 177 5.84 -5.99 -21.50
N SER A 178 5.54 -5.67 -20.24
CA SER A 178 4.19 -5.55 -19.69
C SER A 178 3.37 -4.46 -20.38
N PHE A 179 4.02 -3.46 -20.98
CA PHE A 179 3.34 -2.41 -21.75
C PHE A 179 2.75 -2.97 -23.05
N LYS A 180 3.49 -3.85 -23.74
CA LYS A 180 2.98 -4.56 -24.92
C LYS A 180 1.80 -5.47 -24.57
N MET A 181 1.89 -6.16 -23.43
CA MET A 181 0.79 -7.00 -22.95
C MET A 181 -0.49 -6.20 -22.65
N GLY A 182 -0.37 -5.03 -22.01
CA GLY A 182 -1.52 -4.16 -21.77
C GLY A 182 -2.19 -3.71 -23.08
N GLN A 183 -1.40 -3.42 -24.11
CA GLN A 183 -1.95 -3.11 -25.43
C GLN A 183 -2.65 -4.31 -26.07
N ASP A 184 -2.09 -5.50 -25.96
CA ASP A 184 -2.66 -6.71 -26.56
C ASP A 184 -3.93 -7.15 -25.82
N PHE A 185 -3.99 -6.99 -24.50
CA PHE A 185 -5.21 -7.17 -23.71
C PHE A 185 -6.33 -6.20 -24.13
N VAL A 186 -6.04 -4.91 -24.28
CA VAL A 186 -7.03 -3.92 -24.73
C VAL A 186 -7.53 -4.23 -26.15
N LYS A 187 -6.64 -4.70 -27.04
CA LYS A 187 -7.00 -5.08 -28.41
C LYS A 187 -7.87 -6.34 -28.46
N ASN A 188 -7.64 -7.29 -27.55
CA ASN A 188 -8.29 -8.60 -27.52
C ASN A 188 -9.26 -8.76 -26.33
N PHE A 189 -9.78 -7.64 -25.81
CA PHE A 189 -10.55 -7.60 -24.56
C PHE A 189 -11.76 -8.55 -24.52
N PRO A 190 -12.52 -8.79 -25.61
CA PRO A 190 -13.62 -9.76 -25.58
C PRO A 190 -13.14 -11.21 -25.44
N ASP A 191 -12.12 -11.63 -26.19
CA ASP A 191 -11.68 -13.03 -26.24
C ASP A 191 -10.80 -13.42 -25.03
N SER A 192 -10.16 -12.44 -24.39
CA SER A 192 -9.25 -12.65 -23.26
C SER A 192 -9.94 -12.85 -21.91
N VAL A 193 -11.22 -12.51 -21.80
CA VAL A 193 -12.03 -12.70 -20.58
C VAL A 193 -12.82 -14.02 -20.61
N ASP A 194 -13.16 -14.54 -21.79
CA ASP A 194 -13.86 -15.82 -21.96
C ASP A 194 -12.97 -17.02 -21.58
N SER A 195 -11.64 -16.90 -21.66
CA SER A 195 -10.70 -17.93 -21.22
C SER A 195 -10.47 -17.98 -19.70
N LEU A 196 -11.00 -17.01 -18.95
CA LEU A 196 -10.90 -16.92 -17.49
C LEU A 196 -12.16 -17.40 -16.76
N GLU A 197 -13.12 -18.02 -17.48
CA GLU A 197 -14.37 -18.54 -16.91
C GLU A 197 -14.17 -19.62 -15.82
N ASP A 198 -13.00 -20.26 -15.75
CA ASP A 198 -12.65 -21.24 -14.69
C ASP A 198 -12.29 -20.59 -13.34
N LEU A 199 -12.16 -19.27 -13.27
CA LEU A 199 -12.08 -18.52 -12.01
C LEU A 199 -13.48 -17.98 -11.67
N ASP A 200 -14.10 -18.52 -10.61
CA ASP A 200 -15.40 -18.11 -10.02
C ASP A 200 -15.36 -16.68 -9.42
N MET A 201 -14.96 -15.71 -10.25
CA MET A 201 -14.81 -14.28 -9.97
C MET A 201 -15.69 -13.44 -10.91
N THR A 202 -16.06 -13.97 -12.08
CA THR A 202 -16.81 -13.29 -13.14
C THR A 202 -18.31 -13.17 -12.87
N SER A 203 -18.90 -14.09 -12.09
CA SER A 203 -20.36 -14.14 -11.86
C SER A 203 -20.91 -12.95 -11.04
N ARG A 204 -20.06 -12.18 -10.35
CA ARG A 204 -20.51 -11.06 -9.49
C ARG A 204 -20.38 -9.66 -10.12
N MET A 205 -19.71 -9.53 -11.26
CA MET A 205 -19.54 -8.22 -11.92
C MET A 205 -20.75 -7.81 -12.78
N PHE A 206 -21.58 -8.76 -13.23
CA PHE A 206 -22.62 -8.52 -14.23
C PHE A 206 -24.04 -8.25 -13.69
N ASP A 207 -24.27 -8.32 -12.37
CA ASP A 207 -25.63 -8.16 -11.82
C ASP A 207 -26.05 -6.71 -11.52
N LEU A 208 -25.25 -5.71 -11.95
CA LEU A 208 -25.58 -4.28 -11.80
C LEU A 208 -26.30 -3.70 -13.03
N SER A 209 -27.12 -4.50 -13.72
CA SER A 209 -27.88 -4.04 -14.88
C SER A 209 -29.33 -4.54 -14.93
N SER A 210 -29.98 -4.75 -13.79
CA SER A 210 -31.46 -4.68 -13.74
C SER A 210 -31.99 -4.71 -12.31
N SER A 211 -32.43 -3.55 -11.80
CA SER A 211 -33.78 -3.41 -11.23
C SER A 211 -33.99 -1.98 -10.72
N ASN A 212 -34.76 -1.19 -11.48
CA ASN A 212 -35.46 -0.03 -10.97
C ASN A 212 -36.80 -0.50 -10.36
N LYS A 213 -37.04 -0.29 -9.05
CA LYS A 213 -38.37 0.02 -8.47
C LYS A 213 -38.34 0.29 -6.94
N THR A 214 -38.59 1.55 -6.60
CA THR A 214 -39.46 2.15 -5.55
C THR A 214 -39.77 1.46 -4.19
N VAL A 215 -39.36 2.16 -3.11
CA VAL A 215 -40.06 2.66 -1.89
C VAL A 215 -40.91 1.74 -0.97
N SER A 216 -40.55 1.69 0.34
CA SER A 216 -41.37 2.00 1.56
C SER A 216 -40.63 1.57 2.85
N LYS A 217 -40.23 2.48 3.77
CA LYS A 217 -40.88 2.99 5.02
C LYS A 217 -41.00 1.99 6.21
N GLU A 218 -40.67 2.54 7.39
CA GLU A 218 -40.85 2.04 8.80
C GLU A 218 -39.70 1.21 9.38
N ALA A 219 -39.35 1.24 10.68
CA ALA A 219 -39.52 2.20 11.79
C ALA A 219 -38.60 1.76 12.95
N VAL A 220 -38.08 2.75 13.68
CA VAL A 220 -37.76 2.82 15.14
C VAL A 220 -37.77 1.51 15.96
N HIS A 221 -36.65 1.18 16.61
CA HIS A 221 -36.65 0.87 18.05
C HIS A 221 -35.27 1.07 18.71
N SER A 222 -35.29 1.95 19.72
CA SER A 222 -34.29 2.19 20.76
C SER A 222 -34.14 1.01 21.71
N PHE A 223 -32.93 0.69 22.18
CA PHE A 223 -32.72 0.25 23.57
C PHE A 223 -31.35 0.67 24.11
N THR A 224 -31.42 1.08 25.36
CA THR A 224 -30.47 1.83 26.17
C THR A 224 -29.47 0.92 26.90
N THR A 225 -28.34 1.52 27.25
CA THR A 225 -27.30 1.17 28.24
C THR A 225 -27.59 0.10 29.29
N ASN A 226 -26.56 -0.70 29.60
CA ASN A 226 -26.17 -0.95 31.00
C ASN A 226 -24.64 -0.96 31.15
N LYS A 227 -24.22 -0.41 32.30
CA LYS A 227 -22.86 -0.02 32.69
C LYS A 227 -22.59 -0.70 34.05
N SER A 228 -21.41 -1.31 34.21
CA SER A 228 -20.83 -1.67 35.53
C SER A 228 -19.31 -1.79 35.36
N THR A 229 -18.47 -0.78 35.61
CA THR A 229 -17.77 -0.37 36.85
C THR A 229 -16.97 -1.42 37.64
N LEU A 230 -15.76 -0.97 38.05
CA LEU A 230 -14.78 -1.46 39.05
C LEU A 230 -13.58 -2.23 38.46
N SER A 231 -12.31 -1.99 38.81
CA SER A 231 -11.58 -0.91 39.48
C SER A 231 -10.09 -1.21 39.35
N ALA A 232 -9.24 -0.18 39.39
CA ALA A 232 -7.78 -0.27 39.32
C ALA A 232 -7.12 -0.63 40.67
N SER A 233 -5.95 -1.27 40.60
CA SER A 233 -4.88 -1.06 41.58
C SER A 233 -3.51 -1.38 40.95
N SER A 234 -2.61 -0.40 41.03
CA SER A 234 -1.18 -0.47 40.71
C SER A 234 -0.42 -1.33 41.70
N GLU A 235 0.68 -1.93 41.26
CA GLU A 235 1.90 -2.02 42.06
C GLU A 235 3.14 -1.93 41.18
N ARG A 236 4.11 -1.19 41.71
CA ARG A 236 5.33 -0.67 41.09
C ARG A 236 6.48 -1.27 41.88
N LEU A 237 7.44 -1.94 41.25
CA LEU A 237 8.78 -2.07 41.83
C LEU A 237 9.86 -2.12 40.74
N LEU A 238 11.00 -1.54 41.08
CA LEU A 238 12.04 -0.97 40.23
C LEU A 238 13.30 -1.87 40.16
N ILE A 239 13.88 -1.93 38.95
CA ILE A 239 15.31 -1.83 38.55
C ILE A 239 16.35 -2.86 39.08
N GLN A 240 17.27 -3.21 38.15
CA GLN A 240 18.67 -3.72 38.27
C GLN A 240 18.81 -5.21 37.86
N ASP A 241 19.70 -5.67 36.99
CA ASP A 241 20.87 -5.11 36.29
C ASP A 241 21.18 -5.96 35.04
N ALA A 242 21.87 -5.37 34.06
CA ALA A 242 22.44 -6.06 32.89
C ALA A 242 23.88 -6.53 33.14
N PRO A 243 24.36 -7.60 32.47
CA PRO A 243 25.78 -7.75 32.22
C PRO A 243 26.15 -7.77 30.72
N LYS A 244 27.32 -7.17 30.52
CA LYS A 244 28.11 -6.93 29.31
C LYS A 244 28.36 -8.19 28.46
N MET A 245 28.21 -8.09 27.13
CA MET A 245 28.89 -9.01 26.20
C MET A 245 30.32 -8.52 25.95
N GLN A 246 31.30 -9.27 26.45
CA GLN A 246 32.69 -9.20 26.02
C GLN A 246 32.94 -10.17 24.85
N CYS A 247 33.61 -9.66 23.83
CA CYS A 247 34.17 -10.40 22.72
C CYS A 247 35.29 -11.33 23.22
N ILE A 248 35.22 -12.63 22.91
CA ILE A 248 36.33 -13.56 23.00
C ILE A 248 36.40 -14.33 21.69
N ASN A 249 37.47 -14.07 20.93
CA ASN A 249 37.93 -14.88 19.81
C ASN A 249 38.38 -16.25 20.33
N GLN A 250 37.71 -17.35 19.94
CA GLN A 250 38.33 -18.67 19.98
C GLN A 250 38.00 -19.51 18.74
N THR A 251 39.08 -20.00 18.18
CA THR A 251 39.33 -20.77 16.97
C THR A 251 38.51 -22.06 16.92
N PHE A 252 37.88 -22.36 15.77
CA PHE A 252 37.25 -23.67 15.54
C PHE A 252 38.32 -24.77 15.41
N SER A 253 38.50 -25.55 16.47
CA SER A 253 39.17 -26.85 16.41
C SER A 253 38.13 -27.93 16.12
N THR A 254 38.24 -28.56 14.96
CA THR A 254 37.46 -29.73 14.57
C THR A 254 37.76 -30.90 15.50
N SER A 255 36.80 -31.24 16.36
CA SER A 255 36.79 -32.52 17.07
C SER A 255 35.49 -33.26 16.76
N SER A 256 35.62 -34.25 15.90
CA SER A 256 34.64 -35.29 15.63
C SER A 256 34.40 -36.11 16.90
N SER A 257 33.27 -35.90 17.56
CA SER A 257 32.74 -36.81 18.58
C SER A 257 31.31 -37.17 18.23
N SER A 258 31.16 -38.40 17.75
CA SER A 258 29.92 -39.07 17.40
C SER A 258 29.05 -39.31 18.63
N ASN A 259 28.00 -38.48 18.80
CA ASN A 259 26.84 -38.82 19.62
C ASN A 259 25.72 -39.36 18.72
N LYS A 260 25.82 -40.64 18.35
CA LYS A 260 24.70 -41.40 17.78
C LYS A 260 23.91 -42.01 18.93
N ASN A 261 22.79 -41.39 19.25
CA ASN A 261 21.56 -42.03 19.76
C ASN A 261 20.47 -40.96 19.84
N LEU A 262 20.10 -40.43 18.67
CA LEU A 262 18.90 -39.64 18.55
C LEU A 262 17.74 -40.64 18.43
N THR A 263 16.80 -40.61 19.37
CA THR A 263 15.63 -41.52 19.33
C THR A 263 14.85 -41.28 18.03
N SER A 264 14.24 -42.31 17.44
CA SER A 264 13.44 -42.20 16.19
C SER A 264 12.37 -41.08 16.25
N LEU A 265 11.83 -40.82 17.45
CA LEU A 265 10.93 -39.70 17.75
C LEU A 265 11.60 -38.32 17.68
N GLN A 266 12.86 -38.20 18.09
CA GLN A 266 13.64 -36.96 17.97
C GLN A 266 14.06 -36.71 16.50
N GLU A 267 14.48 -37.75 15.76
CA GLU A 267 14.76 -37.66 14.32
C GLU A 267 13.51 -37.25 13.53
N TYR A 268 12.37 -37.87 13.82
CA TYR A 268 11.08 -37.51 13.23
C TYR A 268 10.70 -36.05 13.55
N ARG A 269 10.87 -35.59 14.80
CA ARG A 269 10.62 -34.18 15.17
C ARG A 269 11.57 -33.21 14.47
N ILE A 270 12.84 -33.56 14.33
CA ILE A 270 13.83 -32.72 13.63
C ILE A 270 13.52 -32.64 12.14
N ASN A 271 13.17 -33.76 11.50
CA ASN A 271 12.77 -33.79 10.10
C ASN A 271 11.45 -33.04 9.86
N LYS A 272 10.47 -33.18 10.77
CA LYS A 272 9.23 -32.42 10.71
C LYS A 272 9.46 -30.92 10.87
N ARG A 273 10.33 -30.51 11.79
CA ARG A 273 10.75 -29.10 11.96
C ARG A 273 11.46 -28.57 10.71
N ARG A 274 12.46 -29.29 10.19
CA ARG A 274 13.16 -28.92 8.96
C ARG A 274 12.21 -28.77 7.78
N LYS A 275 11.28 -29.71 7.59
CA LYS A 275 10.27 -29.62 6.53
C LYS A 275 9.35 -28.42 6.72
N SER A 276 8.93 -28.13 7.96
CA SER A 276 8.15 -26.93 8.29
C SER A 276 8.92 -25.64 8.00
N ASP A 277 10.20 -25.57 8.36
CA ASP A 277 11.05 -24.40 8.13
C ASP A 277 11.29 -24.15 6.63
N THR A 278 11.42 -25.22 5.83
CA THR A 278 11.53 -25.12 4.37
C THR A 278 10.24 -24.58 3.76
N LEU A 279 9.08 -25.10 4.16
CA LEU A 279 7.77 -24.66 3.65
C LEU A 279 7.48 -23.19 3.99
N GLN A 280 7.82 -22.77 5.20
CA GLN A 280 7.72 -21.37 5.61
C GLN A 280 8.60 -20.45 4.76
N ARG A 281 9.81 -20.91 4.43
CA ARG A 281 10.74 -20.16 3.59
C ARG A 281 10.26 -20.05 2.15
N GLU A 282 9.71 -21.12 1.60
CA GLU A 282 9.18 -21.16 0.22
C GLU A 282 7.95 -20.27 0.07
N SER A 283 6.95 -20.44 0.91
CA SER A 283 5.74 -19.59 0.91
C SER A 283 6.06 -18.10 1.12
N LEU A 284 7.01 -17.78 2.01
CA LEU A 284 7.48 -16.40 2.20
C LEU A 284 8.14 -15.85 0.93
N ARG A 285 8.96 -16.64 0.24
CA ARG A 285 9.61 -16.24 -1.03
C ARG A 285 8.59 -16.07 -2.14
N PHE A 286 7.61 -16.97 -2.22
CA PHE A 286 6.50 -16.86 -3.17
C PHE A 286 5.73 -15.56 -2.95
N MET A 287 5.31 -15.28 -1.70
CA MET A 287 4.63 -14.03 -1.34
C MET A 287 5.48 -12.78 -1.67
N LYS A 288 6.80 -12.84 -1.45
CA LYS A 288 7.72 -11.76 -1.87
C LYS A 288 7.71 -11.57 -3.38
N GLY A 289 7.82 -12.66 -4.14
CA GLY A 289 7.78 -12.63 -5.61
C GLY A 289 6.49 -12.02 -6.13
N VAL A 290 5.33 -12.49 -5.65
CA VAL A 290 4.01 -11.94 -6.02
C VAL A 290 3.91 -10.45 -5.68
N MET A 291 4.34 -10.06 -4.48
CA MET A 291 4.28 -8.66 -4.07
C MET A 291 5.23 -7.77 -4.88
N ASP A 292 6.47 -8.19 -5.09
CA ASP A 292 7.43 -7.40 -5.86
C ASP A 292 6.99 -7.29 -7.32
N GLU A 293 6.48 -8.37 -7.92
CA GLU A 293 5.97 -8.33 -9.29
C GLU A 293 4.85 -7.30 -9.44
N CYS A 294 3.83 -7.35 -8.58
CA CYS A 294 2.66 -6.51 -8.72
C CYS A 294 2.79 -5.10 -8.13
N THR A 295 3.79 -4.84 -7.29
CA THR A 295 3.87 -3.58 -6.51
C THR A 295 5.20 -2.86 -6.61
N HIS A 296 6.27 -3.51 -7.07
CA HIS A 296 7.56 -2.84 -7.14
C HIS A 296 7.54 -1.77 -8.24
N VAL A 297 7.67 -0.49 -7.85
CA VAL A 297 7.51 0.65 -8.78
C VAL A 297 8.51 0.66 -9.94
N ALA A 298 9.61 -0.08 -9.84
CA ALA A 298 10.56 -0.26 -10.94
C ALA A 298 10.05 -1.15 -12.09
N ASN A 299 8.97 -1.92 -11.86
CA ASN A 299 8.30 -2.69 -12.90
C ASN A 299 7.34 -1.83 -13.74
N PHE A 300 7.20 -0.54 -13.38
CA PHE A 300 6.33 0.41 -14.05
C PHE A 300 7.14 1.49 -14.75
N SER A 301 6.52 2.17 -15.72
CA SER A 301 7.15 3.25 -16.46
C SER A 301 7.63 4.38 -15.52
N VAL A 302 8.77 4.97 -15.85
CA VAL A 302 9.27 6.14 -15.12
C VAL A 302 8.34 7.33 -15.37
N PRO A 303 7.90 8.07 -14.33
CA PRO A 303 7.12 9.29 -14.51
C PRO A 303 7.82 10.27 -15.45
N VAL A 304 7.04 11.02 -16.24
CA VAL A 304 7.55 11.90 -17.32
C VAL A 304 8.63 12.87 -16.83
N ASP A 305 8.48 13.39 -15.61
CA ASP A 305 9.49 14.26 -15.00
C ASP A 305 9.74 13.91 -13.52
N PRO A 306 10.75 13.08 -13.24
CA PRO A 306 11.12 12.71 -11.87
C PRO A 306 11.56 13.88 -10.98
N SER A 307 11.96 15.03 -11.55
CA SER A 307 12.42 16.20 -10.77
C SER A 307 11.28 16.87 -9.99
N LEU A 308 10.02 16.57 -10.34
CA LEU A 308 8.82 17.00 -9.64
C LEU A 308 8.44 16.10 -8.46
N ILE A 309 9.18 15.02 -8.24
CA ILE A 309 8.87 14.03 -7.20
C ILE A 309 9.63 14.38 -5.91
N ILE A 310 8.88 14.53 -4.82
CA ILE A 310 9.43 14.75 -3.47
C ILE A 310 8.92 13.64 -2.55
N VAL A 311 9.76 12.65 -2.30
CA VAL A 311 9.49 11.53 -1.41
C VAL A 311 9.72 11.96 0.03
N VAL A 312 8.76 11.77 0.92
CA VAL A 312 8.92 12.09 2.35
C VAL A 312 9.00 10.80 3.18
N GLN A 313 10.08 10.60 3.92
CA GLN A 313 10.35 9.37 4.67
C GLN A 313 10.61 9.62 6.15
N ALA A 314 10.17 8.70 7.00
CA ALA A 314 10.61 8.64 8.39
C ALA A 314 11.97 7.93 8.48
N LYS A 315 12.91 8.48 9.26
CA LYS A 315 14.23 7.86 9.48
C LYS A 315 14.09 6.49 10.16
N GLU A 316 13.26 6.42 11.19
CA GLU A 316 13.06 5.25 12.04
C GLU A 316 11.76 4.49 11.67
N ASP A 317 11.56 4.24 10.37
CA ASP A 317 10.35 3.57 9.87
C ASP A 317 10.42 2.04 10.04
N ALA A 318 9.59 1.51 10.95
CA ALA A 318 9.45 0.06 11.17
C ALA A 318 8.32 -0.59 10.32
N TYR A 319 7.46 0.23 9.69
CA TYR A 319 6.39 -0.27 8.82
C TYR A 319 6.90 -0.59 7.43
N ILE A 320 7.85 0.20 6.94
CA ILE A 320 8.40 0.04 5.60
C ILE A 320 9.91 -0.14 5.71
N PRO A 321 10.37 -1.38 5.97
CA PRO A 321 11.79 -1.70 5.94
C PRO A 321 12.39 -1.40 4.57
N ARG A 322 13.57 -0.77 4.57
CA ARG A 322 14.28 -0.38 3.34
C ARG A 322 15.50 -1.26 3.03
N THR A 323 15.87 -2.16 3.94
CA THR A 323 17.02 -3.05 3.76
C THR A 323 16.79 -4.01 2.61
N GLY A 324 17.71 -4.03 1.64
CA GLY A 324 17.65 -4.93 0.48
C GLY A 324 16.62 -4.52 -0.59
N VAL A 325 16.08 -3.31 -0.51
CA VAL A 325 15.13 -2.77 -1.49
C VAL A 325 15.78 -1.61 -2.25
N ARG A 326 15.58 -1.55 -3.56
CA ARG A 326 16.15 -0.50 -4.42
C ARG A 326 15.66 0.89 -4.00
N SER A 327 16.57 1.86 -4.02
CA SER A 327 16.26 3.26 -3.72
C SER A 327 15.34 3.88 -4.78
N LEU A 328 14.39 4.72 -4.36
CA LEU A 328 13.56 5.49 -5.29
C LEU A 328 14.39 6.45 -6.17
N GLN A 329 15.55 6.92 -5.71
CA GLN A 329 16.45 7.75 -6.52
C GLN A 329 17.12 6.98 -7.66
N GLU A 330 17.33 5.67 -7.48
CA GLU A 330 17.88 4.83 -8.54
C GLU A 330 16.80 4.46 -9.57
N ILE A 331 15.54 4.33 -9.13
CA ILE A 331 14.40 4.02 -10.00
C ILE A 331 13.96 5.28 -10.75
N TRP A 332 13.92 6.42 -10.07
CA TRP A 332 13.51 7.72 -10.60
C TRP A 332 14.63 8.76 -10.40
N PRO A 333 15.63 8.78 -11.30
CA PRO A 333 16.74 9.71 -11.24
C PRO A 333 16.26 11.17 -11.22
N GLY A 334 16.70 11.94 -10.22
CA GLY A 334 16.31 13.34 -10.04
C GLY A 334 15.19 13.58 -9.03
N CYS A 335 14.54 12.53 -8.50
CA CYS A 335 13.62 12.70 -7.38
C CYS A 335 14.34 13.13 -6.09
N GLU A 336 13.67 13.92 -5.27
CA GLU A 336 14.18 14.31 -3.95
C GLU A 336 13.66 13.34 -2.88
N ILE A 337 14.49 13.00 -1.89
CA ILE A 337 14.07 12.29 -0.68
C ILE A 337 14.29 13.18 0.55
N ARG A 338 13.21 13.52 1.24
CA ARG A 338 13.18 14.26 2.50
C ARG A 338 13.03 13.32 3.67
N TYR A 339 14.01 13.31 4.56
CA TYR A 339 13.96 12.52 5.78
C TYR A 339 13.40 13.33 6.95
N LEU A 340 12.48 12.71 7.68
CA LEU A 340 11.85 13.23 8.88
C LEU A 340 12.36 12.47 10.10
N ASP A 341 12.60 13.18 11.19
CA ASP A 341 12.92 12.56 12.47
C ASP A 341 11.70 11.87 13.07
N GLY A 342 11.95 10.71 13.69
CA GLY A 342 10.94 9.81 14.25
C GLY A 342 10.55 8.65 13.33
N GLY A 343 9.55 7.89 13.76
CA GLY A 343 9.03 6.72 13.05
C GLY A 343 7.72 6.98 12.31
N HIS A 344 7.25 5.95 11.59
CA HIS A 344 6.06 6.02 10.72
C HIS A 344 4.83 6.60 11.42
N VAL A 345 4.48 6.06 12.59
CA VAL A 345 3.28 6.46 13.33
C VAL A 345 3.41 7.89 13.87
N SER A 346 4.55 8.24 14.46
CA SER A 346 4.79 9.61 14.94
C SER A 346 4.76 10.62 13.79
N ALA A 347 5.33 10.27 12.64
CA ALA A 347 5.30 11.14 11.46
C ALA A 347 3.87 11.31 10.94
N TYR A 348 3.12 10.22 10.83
CA TYR A 348 1.71 10.24 10.42
C TYR A 348 0.84 11.11 11.35
N LEU A 349 1.10 11.09 12.66
CA LEU A 349 0.31 11.81 13.65
C LEU A 349 0.70 13.28 13.80
N PHE A 350 1.97 13.66 13.58
CA PHE A 350 2.48 14.97 13.98
C PHE A 350 3.22 15.76 12.91
N LYS A 351 3.49 15.20 11.72
CA LYS A 351 4.33 15.83 10.68
C LYS A 351 3.57 16.26 9.42
N GLN A 352 2.26 16.43 9.51
CA GLN A 352 1.41 16.80 8.36
C GLN A 352 1.78 18.16 7.76
N GLY A 353 2.28 19.10 8.57
CA GLY A 353 2.83 20.36 8.06
C GLY A 353 3.99 20.17 7.08
N LEU A 354 4.87 19.20 7.36
CA LEU A 354 6.00 18.89 6.48
C LEU A 354 5.54 18.16 5.21
N PHE A 355 4.50 17.33 5.30
CA PHE A 355 3.87 16.75 4.11
C PHE A 355 3.29 17.83 3.21
N ARG A 356 2.56 18.80 3.78
CA ARG A 356 2.02 19.93 3.01
C ARG A 356 3.10 20.79 2.38
N GLN A 357 4.19 21.08 3.12
CA GLN A 357 5.32 21.83 2.56
C GLN A 357 5.93 21.11 1.36
N ALA A 358 6.11 19.80 1.42
CA ALA A 358 6.60 19.02 0.26
C ALA A 358 5.65 19.10 -0.94
N ILE A 359 4.32 19.14 -0.71
CA ILE A 359 3.35 19.36 -1.79
C ILE A 359 3.52 20.75 -2.40
N TYR A 360 3.62 21.80 -1.59
CA TYR A 360 3.80 23.17 -2.10
C TYR A 360 5.08 23.29 -2.93
N ASP A 361 6.20 22.79 -2.42
CA ASP A 361 7.49 22.87 -3.12
C ASP A 361 7.46 22.11 -4.46
N ALA A 362 6.78 20.97 -4.53
CA ALA A 362 6.66 20.20 -5.78
C ALA A 362 5.77 20.92 -6.81
N PHE A 363 4.71 21.59 -6.37
CA PHE A 363 3.86 22.40 -7.24
C PHE A 363 4.60 23.66 -7.73
N ASP A 364 5.38 24.30 -6.87
CA ASP A 364 6.22 25.44 -7.25
C ASP A 364 7.27 25.04 -8.30
N ARG A 365 7.90 23.86 -8.16
CA ARG A 365 8.80 23.30 -9.20
C ARG A 365 8.10 23.13 -10.53
N PHE A 366 6.87 22.60 -10.51
CA PHE A 366 6.09 22.45 -11.73
C PHE A 366 5.82 23.80 -12.39
N LEU A 367 5.38 24.79 -11.61
CA LEU A 367 5.10 26.12 -12.13
C LEU A 367 6.37 26.78 -12.70
N GLN A 368 7.50 26.66 -12.02
CA GLN A 368 8.79 27.21 -12.50
C GLN A 368 9.24 26.61 -13.83
N LYS A 369 8.95 25.33 -14.06
CA LYS A 369 9.43 24.59 -15.24
C LYS A 369 8.44 24.57 -16.40
N TYR A 370 7.14 24.58 -16.11
CA TYR A 370 6.08 24.31 -17.09
C TYR A 370 5.02 25.41 -17.19
N ALA A 371 4.96 26.38 -16.28
CA ALA A 371 4.02 27.49 -16.42
C ALA A 371 4.60 28.57 -17.34
N VAL A 372 3.96 28.77 -18.49
CA VAL A 372 4.08 29.96 -19.35
C VAL A 372 2.89 30.90 -19.07
#